data_AF-A0AAC9WHG9-F1
#
_entry.id   AF-A0AAC9WHG9-F1
#
_cell.length_a   1.000
_cell.length_b   1.000
_cell.length_c   1.000
_cell.angle_alpha   90.00
_cell.angle_beta   90.00
_cell.angle_gamma   90.00
#
_symmetry.space_group_name_H-M   'P 1'
#
loop_
_entity.id
_entity.type
_entity.pdbx_description
1 polymer ?
#
loop_
_entity_poly.entity_id
_entity_poly.type
_entity_poly.pdbx_seq_one_letter_code
_entity_poly.pdbx_strand_id
1 'polypeptide(L)' 'MKYKLKNVQELRNEGISIPDYLAHDINALIDGKEKDVLYLDCLIDECYGSINMALVSDKMITAEQADYLRSLYC' A
#
# COMPACT_ATOMS: atom_id res chain seq x y z
N MET A 1 -9.76 -12.83 11.65
CA MET A 1 -8.86 -11.91 12.38
C MET A 1 -8.58 -10.74 11.43
N LYS A 2 -9.26 -9.59 11.58
CA LYS A 2 -8.96 -8.42 10.75
C LYS A 2 -7.65 -7.83 11.28
N TYR A 3 -6.54 -8.10 10.61
CA TYR A 3 -5.26 -7.50 11.00
C TYR A 3 -5.37 -5.97 10.86
N LYS A 4 -4.85 -5.25 11.85
CA LYS A 4 -4.73 -3.79 11.78
C LYS A 4 -3.79 -3.44 10.64
N LEU A 5 -4.24 -2.59 9.72
CA LEU A 5 -3.38 -2.07 8.66
C LEU A 5 -2.24 -1.26 9.26
N LYS A 6 -1.04 -1.49 8.76
CA LYS A 6 0.13 -0.68 9.11
C LYS A 6 0.04 0.67 8.41
N ASN A 7 0.49 1.73 9.07
CA ASN A 7 0.67 3.01 8.40
C ASN A 7 2.05 3.08 7.71
N VAL A 8 2.24 4.07 6.84
CA VAL A 8 3.47 4.25 6.06
C VAL A 8 4.72 4.34 6.94
N GLN A 9 4.64 4.96 8.12
CA GLN A 9 5.80 5.08 9.01
C GLN A 9 6.19 3.73 9.62
N GLU A 10 5.21 2.88 9.97
CA GLU A 10 5.46 1.52 10.44
C GLU A 10 6.16 0.68 9.35
N LEU A 11 5.71 0.77 8.09
CA LEU A 11 6.35 0.09 6.97
C LEU A 11 7.79 0.58 6.71
N ARG A 12 8.03 1.90 6.82
CA ARG A 12 9.37 2.48 6.67
C ARG A 12 10.31 2.02 7.79
N ASN A 13 9.80 1.89 9.02
CA ASN A 13 10.55 1.35 10.15
C ASN A 13 10.94 -0.14 9.95
N GLU A 14 10.19 -0.86 9.11
CA GLU A 14 10.50 -2.24 8.69
C GLU A 14 11.47 -2.31 7.51
N GLY A 15 12.03 -1.17 7.08
CA GLY A 15 13.01 -1.10 6.01
C GLY A 15 12.42 -1.17 4.61
N ILE A 16 11.11 -0.96 4.46
CA ILE A 16 10.47 -0.88 3.15
C ILE A 16 10.60 0.55 2.61
N SER A 17 11.24 0.69 1.45
CA SER A 17 11.34 1.98 0.73
C SER A 17 10.02 2.31 0.05
N ILE A 18 9.16 3.05 0.75
CA ILE A 18 7.86 3.49 0.23
C ILE A 18 8.01 4.88 -0.46
N PRO A 19 7.93 4.95 -1.80
CA PRO A 19 7.91 6.23 -2.52
C PRO A 19 6.64 7.03 -2.20
N ASP A 20 6.68 8.35 -2.42
CA ASP A 20 5.60 9.25 -1.99
C ASP A 20 4.25 8.97 -2.65
N TYR A 21 4.23 8.52 -3.91
CA TYR A 21 2.98 8.11 -4.57
C TYR A 21 2.37 6.86 -3.91
N LEU A 22 3.19 5.86 -3.59
CA LEU A 22 2.71 4.65 -2.91
C LEU A 22 2.28 4.97 -1.47
N ALA A 23 2.99 5.88 -0.79
CA ALA A 23 2.58 6.37 0.52
C ALA A 23 1.22 7.08 0.46
N HIS A 24 0.98 7.87 -0.59
CA HIS A 24 -0.31 8.53 -0.82
C HIS A 24 -1.44 7.50 -0.95
N ASP A 25 -1.28 6.50 -1.81
CA ASP A 25 -2.34 5.52 -2.09
C ASP A 25 -2.60 4.58 -0.91
N ILE A 26 -1.56 4.19 -0.17
CA ILE A 26 -1.72 3.44 1.09
C ILE A 26 -2.56 4.25 2.08
N ASN A 27 -2.27 5.54 2.25
CA ASN A 27 -3.02 6.39 3.17
C ASN A 27 -4.46 6.60 2.70
N ALA A 28 -4.67 6.82 1.40
CA ALA A 28 -6.00 6.97 0.81
C ALA A 28 -6.86 5.71 1.03
N LEU A 29 -6.27 4.53 0.84
CA LEU A 29 -6.94 3.25 1.07
C LEU A 29 -7.26 3.02 2.56
N ILE A 30 -6.33 3.31 3.48
CA ILE A 30 -6.58 3.20 4.92
C ILE A 30 -7.74 4.11 5.32
N ASP A 31 -7.70 5.38 4.92
CA ASP A 31 -8.76 6.37 5.21
C ASP A 31 -10.11 5.96 4.58
N GLY A 32 -10.09 5.47 3.34
CA GLY A 32 -11.28 4.96 2.65
C GLY A 32 -11.93 3.77 3.37
N LYS A 33 -11.13 2.85 3.90
CA LYS A 33 -11.63 1.74 4.73
C LYS A 33 -12.21 2.23 6.05
N GLU A 34 -11.59 3.21 6.71
CA GLU A 34 -12.09 3.78 7.97
C GLU A 34 -13.41 4.53 7.78
N LYS A 35 -13.58 5.19 6.62
CA LYS A 35 -14.77 5.97 6.27
C LYS A 35 -15.88 5.18 5.57
N ASP A 36 -15.65 3.89 5.29
CA ASP A 36 -16.58 3.03 4.55
C ASP A 36 -17.05 3.64 3.21
N VAL A 37 -16.09 4.15 2.43
CA VAL A 37 -16.39 4.83 1.16
C VAL A 37 -16.93 3.86 0.11
N LEU A 38 -17.82 4.34 -0.77
CA LEU A 38 -18.45 3.52 -1.81
C LEU A 38 -17.50 3.07 -2.93
N TYR A 39 -16.33 3.69 -3.05
CA TYR A 39 -15.33 3.46 -4.11
C TYR A 39 -14.06 2.76 -3.57
N LEU A 40 -14.22 1.92 -2.54
CA LEU A 40 -13.10 1.24 -1.90
C LEU A 40 -12.32 0.34 -2.86
N ASP A 41 -13.00 -0.27 -3.83
CA ASP A 41 -12.41 -1.06 -4.91
C ASP A 41 -11.44 -0.24 -5.76
N CYS A 42 -11.81 0.99 -6.14
CA CYS A 42 -10.91 1.90 -6.85
C CYS A 42 -9.65 2.22 -6.06
N LEU A 43 -9.76 2.38 -4.72
CA LEU A 43 -8.59 2.63 -3.86
C LEU A 43 -7.66 1.41 -3.75
N ILE A 44 -8.22 0.19 -3.78
CA ILE A 44 -7.44 -1.05 -3.80
C ILE A 44 -6.67 -1.17 -5.12
N ASP A 45 -7.34 -0.91 -6.25
CA ASP A 45 -6.73 -0.97 -7.58
C ASP A 45 -5.60 0.06 -7.75
N GLU A 46 -5.79 1.30 -7.28
CA GLU A 46 -4.76 2.34 -7.31
C GLU A 46 -3.55 1.94 -6.46
N CYS A 47 -3.77 1.49 -5.23
CA CYS A 47 -2.70 1.02 -4.34
C CYS A 47 -1.95 -0.17 -4.96
N TYR A 48 -2.64 -1.12 -5.59
CA TYR A 48 -2.02 -2.25 -6.28
C TYR A 48 -1.15 -1.78 -7.47
N GLY A 49 -1.65 -0.82 -8.25
CA GLY A 49 -0.91 -0.18 -9.34
C GLY A 49 0.38 0.48 -8.85
N SER A 50 0.31 1.24 -7.76
CA SER A 50 1.47 1.88 -7.15
C SER A 50 2.49 0.90 -6.58
N ILE A 51 2.05 -0.23 -6.00
CA ILE A 51 2.96 -1.31 -5.60
C ILE A 51 3.70 -1.86 -6.83
N ASN A 52 3.01 -2.06 -7.95
CA ASN A 52 3.63 -2.54 -9.18
C ASN A 52 4.62 -1.52 -9.77
N MET A 53 4.30 -0.23 -9.73
CA MET A 53 5.21 0.83 -10.19
C MET A 53 6.49 0.86 -9.36
N ALA A 54 6.37 0.78 -8.02
CA ALA A 54 7.51 0.75 -7.12
C ALA A 54 8.40 -0.49 -7.33
N LEU A 55 7.80 -1.64 -7.67
CA LEU A 55 8.52 -2.88 -7.97
C LEU A 55 9.18 -2.89 -9.35
N VAL A 56 8.42 -2.60 -10.41
CA VAL A 56 8.82 -2.88 -11.79
C VAL A 56 9.57 -1.70 -12.40
N SER A 57 9.02 -0.50 -12.26
CA SER A 57 9.54 0.71 -12.90
C SER A 57 10.68 1.31 -12.08
N ASP A 58 10.44 1.58 -10.79
CA ASP A 58 11.39 2.30 -9.95
C ASP A 58 12.37 1.37 -9.23
N LYS A 59 12.04 0.07 -9.13
CA LYS A 59 12.84 -0.96 -8.42
C LYS A 59 13.19 -0.56 -6.98
N MET A 60 12.29 0.18 -6.32
CA MET A 60 12.46 0.68 -4.95
C MET A 60 12.14 -0.37 -3.88
N ILE A 61 11.35 -1.38 -4.24
CA ILE A 61 10.98 -2.49 -3.36
C ILE A 61 11.28 -3.83 -4.02
N THR A 62 11.52 -4.85 -3.20
CA THR A 62 11.69 -6.23 -3.67
C THR A 62 10.35 -6.89 -4.00
N ALA A 63 10.38 -8.02 -4.70
CA ALA A 63 9.18 -8.82 -4.93
C ALA A 63 8.53 -9.28 -3.61
N GLU A 64 9.34 -9.67 -2.62
CA GLU A 64 8.85 -10.05 -1.29
C GLU A 64 8.18 -8.88 -0.57
N GLN A 65 8.75 -7.69 -0.64
CA GLN A 65 8.12 -6.48 -0.08
C GLN A 65 6.82 -6.13 -0.82
N ALA A 66 6.78 -6.27 -2.14
CA ALA A 66 5.56 -6.06 -2.92
C ALA A 66 4.46 -7.07 -2.56
N ASP A 67 4.79 -8.35 -2.40
CA ASP A 67 3.85 -9.40 -1.99
C ASP A 67 3.36 -9.17 -0.56
N TYR A 68 4.25 -8.74 0.33
CA TYR A 68 3.89 -8.36 1.69
C TYR A 68 2.89 -7.19 1.71
N LEU A 69 3.16 -6.13 0.95
CA LEU A 69 2.25 -4.98 0.85
C LEU A 69 0.90 -5.38 0.26
N ARG A 70 0.88 -6.20 -0.79
CA ARG A 70 -0.38 -6.72 -1.36
C ARG A 70 -1.17 -7.50 -0.30
N SER A 71 -0.53 -8.36 0.49
CA SER A 71 -1.23 -9.11 1.56
C SER A 71 -1.91 -8.24 2.62
N LEU A 72 -1.44 -7.00 2.80
CA LEU A 72 -2.02 -6.04 3.74
C LEU A 72 -3.16 -5.24 3.11
N TYR A 73 -2.97 -4.79 1.87
CA TYR A 73 -3.79 -3.74 1.27
C TYR A 73 -4.73 -4.25 0.15
N CYS A 74 -4.44 -5.41 -0.44
CA CYS A 74 -5.11 -5.96 -1.61
C CYS A 74 -5.67 -7.37 -1.34
#